data_AF-A0A4Q3FQ32-F1
#
_entry.id   AF-A0A4Q3FQ32-F1
#
_cell.length_a   1.000
_cell.length_b   1.000
_cell.length_c   1.000
_cell.angle_alpha   90.00
_cell.angle_beta   90.00
_cell.angle_gamma   90.00
#
_symmetry.space_group_name_H-M   'P 1'
#
loop_
_entity.id
_entity.type
_entity.pdbx_description
1 polymer ?
#
loop_
_entity_poly.entity_id
_entity_poly.type
_entity_poly.pdbx_seq_one_letter_code
_entity_poly.pdbx_strand_id
1 'polypeptide(L)'
;MTMNKKHLYKKVSCLIGLSEKPTVKNVFRQVTLAALAFFLFASLQSLSLSKSLKPAYKVTLPTGKVHRTIKKVHEKPDYTTKIFKAGDRVLFAGNSITHGGRYHQYIWLYYMTRFPNMRLTIINGGIGGDIISNINNRLEEDIFTKNPNIINLTFGMNDSGYFQYMSANPQKVADDLVFKCDSAFKLVVTKLKDHPDIKKILMAGSPYDVSTTVIKNNVFTPKPATFERIVQLQKKVAKANNWPFIDIYDPMDSLNKLHQKEDPNFTLSGSNDRIHPESYGHLVWTYYYLRSQGLKGLEVADFTVDAVRKKALASSNCAISNINGSTNAISFDYLAHSLPFPIDETKHNGDKQPASAALKYVPFTNDLNQEMLRVKKLSGKTYELKIDGKAMGRFAATELANGINMALITNTPQYLQAMNILKLNEERGQTERETRDYAVQVYNFARPNGIKNDQDPASWTKMRELKKTNGWINNDLYERGSNPATQKAWQEKMDRLTDEIYVSNKPQKHKVELVKVN
;
A
#
# COMPACT_ATOMS: atom_id res chain seq x y z
N MET A 1 4.88 27.46 -66.66
CA MET A 1 5.53 27.17 -67.94
C MET A 1 6.88 26.53 -67.67
N THR A 2 6.98 25.26 -68.06
CA THR A 2 8.16 24.48 -68.49
C THR A 2 9.59 24.99 -68.20
N MET A 3 10.35 24.10 -67.53
CA MET A 3 11.81 24.08 -67.42
C MET A 3 12.54 24.12 -68.77
N ASN A 4 13.76 24.67 -68.82
CA ASN A 4 14.87 23.96 -69.45
C ASN A 4 16.27 24.39 -69.00
N LYS A 5 17.20 23.46 -69.22
CA LYS A 5 18.56 23.30 -68.69
C LYS A 5 19.66 24.01 -69.51
N LYS A 6 20.87 24.01 -68.90
CA LYS A 6 22.22 23.63 -69.44
C LYS A 6 23.23 24.74 -69.83
N HIS A 7 24.47 24.44 -69.37
CA HIS A 7 25.82 24.73 -69.91
C HIS A 7 26.50 26.06 -69.50
N LEU A 8 27.61 26.04 -68.73
CA LEU A 8 29.01 25.60 -69.01
C LEU A 8 29.81 26.65 -69.79
N TYR A 9 30.74 27.38 -69.15
CA TYR A 9 31.89 28.06 -69.77
C TYR A 9 33.01 28.24 -68.71
N LYS A 10 34.22 27.63 -68.82
CA LYS A 10 35.41 27.91 -69.68
C LYS A 10 36.41 28.84 -68.95
N LYS A 11 37.64 28.42 -68.67
CA LYS A 11 38.93 28.80 -69.31
C LYS A 11 40.00 28.80 -68.18
N VAL A 12 41.30 28.61 -68.32
CA VAL A 12 42.29 28.37 -69.40
C VAL A 12 43.63 28.08 -68.69
N SER A 13 44.36 27.08 -69.22
CA SER A 13 45.81 26.98 -69.51
C SER A 13 46.87 27.52 -68.49
N CYS A 14 48.11 27.05 -68.41
CA CYS A 14 48.99 26.30 -69.31
C CYS A 14 50.27 25.87 -68.55
N LEU A 15 51.04 24.95 -69.18
CA LEU A 15 52.52 24.79 -69.18
C LEU A 15 53.11 23.48 -68.61
N ILE A 16 53.35 22.54 -69.55
CA ILE A 16 54.62 21.84 -69.93
C ILE A 16 55.56 21.43 -68.77
N GLY A 17 56.07 20.20 -68.64
CA GLY A 17 56.04 19.01 -69.50
C GLY A 17 57.06 17.95 -69.02
N LEU A 18 56.78 16.72 -69.45
CA LEU A 18 57.69 15.58 -69.74
C LEU A 18 58.45 14.81 -68.64
N SER A 19 58.29 13.49 -68.81
CA SER A 19 59.15 12.33 -68.52
C SER A 19 59.50 11.96 -67.07
N GLU A 20 58.93 10.84 -66.59
CA GLU A 20 59.65 9.54 -66.49
C GLU A 20 58.75 8.46 -65.84
N LYS A 21 58.91 7.20 -66.26
CA LYS A 21 58.24 6.00 -65.74
C LYS A 21 59.07 5.39 -64.57
N PRO A 22 58.51 4.44 -63.79
CA PRO A 22 58.47 4.53 -62.33
C PRO A 22 59.61 3.79 -61.62
N THR A 23 59.99 4.28 -60.43
CA THR A 23 60.84 3.53 -59.48
C THR A 23 60.02 2.99 -58.30
N VAL A 24 60.33 1.76 -57.92
CA VAL A 24 59.61 0.83 -57.02
C VAL A 24 59.45 1.32 -55.56
N LYS A 25 59.87 2.55 -55.24
CA LYS A 25 59.67 3.16 -53.92
C LYS A 25 58.42 4.04 -53.77
N ASN A 26 57.66 4.27 -54.85
CA ASN A 26 56.38 5.00 -54.79
C ASN A 26 55.12 4.11 -54.83
N VAL A 27 55.25 2.79 -54.99
CA VAL A 27 54.12 1.85 -54.92
C VAL A 27 53.77 1.50 -53.45
N PHE A 28 54.71 1.64 -52.52
CA PHE A 28 54.46 1.42 -51.08
C PHE A 28 53.96 2.65 -50.30
N ARG A 29 53.74 3.79 -50.98
CA ARG A 29 53.13 4.99 -50.37
C ARG A 29 51.74 5.35 -50.91
N GLN A 30 51.28 4.69 -51.98
CA GLN A 30 49.90 4.80 -52.47
C GLN A 30 49.01 3.59 -52.13
N VAL A 31 49.57 2.44 -51.76
CA VAL A 31 48.76 1.31 -51.24
C VAL A 31 48.44 1.46 -49.73
N THR A 32 49.17 2.28 -48.99
CA THR A 32 48.84 2.63 -47.58
C THR A 32 47.94 3.86 -47.42
N LEU A 33 47.55 4.54 -48.51
CA LEU A 33 46.53 5.60 -48.47
C LEU A 33 45.17 5.18 -49.04
N ALA A 34 45.09 4.11 -49.83
CA ALA A 34 43.80 3.53 -50.25
C ALA A 34 43.24 2.48 -49.26
N ALA A 35 44.10 1.84 -48.46
CA ALA A 35 43.65 0.92 -47.41
C ALA A 35 43.20 1.62 -46.11
N LEU A 36 43.64 2.85 -45.84
CA LEU A 36 43.09 3.67 -44.74
C LEU A 36 41.78 4.37 -45.12
N ALA A 37 41.51 4.60 -46.41
CA ALA A 37 40.24 5.20 -46.84
C ALA A 37 39.06 4.19 -46.82
N PHE A 38 39.32 2.89 -46.96
CA PHE A 38 38.27 1.86 -46.86
C PHE A 38 38.03 1.36 -45.42
N PHE A 39 39.02 1.46 -44.52
CA PHE A 39 38.79 1.22 -43.09
C PHE A 39 38.16 2.41 -42.36
N LEU A 40 38.34 3.66 -42.83
CA LEU A 40 37.62 4.81 -42.28
C LEU A 40 36.16 4.95 -42.77
N PHE A 41 35.75 4.26 -43.85
CA PHE A 41 34.34 4.25 -44.26
C PHE A 41 33.54 3.05 -43.73
N ALA A 42 34.20 1.99 -43.25
CA ALA A 42 33.55 0.84 -42.62
C ALA A 42 33.56 0.90 -41.08
N SER A 43 34.37 1.75 -40.44
CA SER A 43 34.34 1.96 -38.97
C SER A 43 33.58 3.21 -38.53
N LEU A 44 32.96 3.95 -39.45
CA LEU A 44 32.08 5.09 -39.15
C LEU A 44 30.58 4.77 -39.18
N GLN A 45 30.18 3.51 -39.41
CA GLN A 45 28.79 3.05 -39.31
C GLN A 45 28.45 2.33 -37.99
N SER A 46 29.35 2.28 -37.01
CA SER A 46 29.09 1.61 -35.72
C SER A 46 29.50 2.39 -34.45
N LEU A 47 29.68 3.71 -34.53
CA LEU A 47 29.76 4.56 -33.33
C LEU A 47 28.69 5.67 -33.37
N SER A 48 27.52 5.29 -32.87
CA SER A 48 26.54 6.12 -32.16
C SER A 48 26.51 7.63 -32.48
N LEU A 49 26.00 8.01 -33.65
CA LEU A 49 25.24 9.26 -33.75
C LEU A 49 23.80 9.02 -33.27
N SER A 50 23.65 8.83 -31.96
CA SER A 50 22.43 9.20 -31.25
C SER A 50 22.76 10.34 -30.31
N LYS A 51 23.28 11.46 -30.83
CA LYS A 51 22.97 12.75 -30.21
C LYS A 51 21.48 13.00 -30.43
N SER A 52 20.68 12.33 -29.60
CA SER A 52 19.35 12.79 -29.23
C SER A 52 19.49 14.28 -28.96
N LEU A 53 18.92 15.11 -29.84
CA LEU A 53 18.55 16.47 -29.50
C LEU A 53 17.61 16.35 -28.30
N LYS A 54 18.17 16.45 -27.10
CA LYS A 54 17.39 16.54 -25.87
C LYS A 54 16.47 17.76 -26.04
N PRO A 55 15.16 17.63 -25.84
CA PRO A 55 14.30 18.80 -25.92
C PRO A 55 14.74 19.78 -24.82
N ALA A 56 15.20 20.96 -25.23
CA ALA A 56 15.54 22.03 -24.31
C ALA A 56 14.24 22.69 -23.84
N TYR A 57 13.63 22.14 -22.79
CA TYR A 57 12.51 22.79 -22.14
C TYR A 57 13.03 24.02 -21.37
N LYS A 58 12.54 25.21 -21.73
CA LYS A 58 12.70 26.42 -20.91
C LYS A 58 11.69 26.35 -19.77
N VAL A 59 12.17 26.30 -18.54
CA VAL A 59 11.34 26.48 -17.34
C VAL A 59 11.74 27.81 -16.70
N THR A 60 10.77 28.69 -16.51
CA THR A 60 10.92 29.93 -15.74
C THR A 60 10.52 29.61 -14.31
N LEU A 61 11.46 29.72 -13.38
CA LEU A 61 11.14 29.59 -11.95
C LEU A 61 10.30 30.80 -11.49
N PRO A 62 9.56 30.71 -10.37
CA PRO A 62 8.84 31.85 -9.79
C PRO A 62 9.72 33.08 -9.51
N THR A 63 11.04 32.89 -9.46
CA THR A 63 12.08 33.92 -9.29
C THR A 63 12.57 34.55 -10.61
N GLY A 64 12.03 34.16 -11.76
CA GLY A 64 12.39 34.70 -13.08
C GLY A 64 13.68 34.12 -13.70
N LYS A 65 14.40 33.23 -13.00
CA LYS A 65 15.66 32.63 -13.48
C LYS A 65 15.38 31.49 -14.47
N VAL A 66 15.98 31.56 -15.67
CA VAL A 66 15.85 30.53 -16.72
C VAL A 66 17.05 29.57 -16.66
N HIS A 67 16.82 28.26 -16.65
CA HIS A 67 17.87 27.24 -16.70
C HIS A 67 17.80 26.43 -18.00
N ARG A 68 18.96 26.25 -18.66
CA ARG A 68 19.09 25.56 -19.96
C ARG A 68 19.54 24.10 -19.86
N THR A 69 19.79 23.56 -18.67
CA THR A 69 20.17 22.15 -18.51
C THR A 69 19.70 21.63 -17.16
N ILE A 70 18.64 20.82 -17.15
CA ILE A 70 18.17 20.13 -15.96
C ILE A 70 18.83 18.75 -15.97
N LYS A 71 19.76 18.48 -15.04
CA LYS A 71 20.03 17.10 -14.65
C LYS A 71 18.71 16.59 -14.09
N LYS A 72 18.11 15.57 -14.72
CA LYS A 72 16.94 14.89 -14.18
C LYS A 72 17.42 14.12 -12.95
N VAL A 73 17.55 14.81 -11.82
CA VAL A 73 17.63 14.15 -10.52
C VAL A 73 16.22 13.63 -10.30
N HIS A 74 16.03 12.33 -10.50
CA HIS A 74 14.87 11.68 -9.91
C HIS A 74 15.11 11.74 -8.41
N GLU A 75 14.65 12.82 -7.76
CA GLU A 75 14.43 12.78 -6.32
C GLU A 75 13.58 11.54 -6.09
N LYS A 76 14.10 10.61 -5.28
CA LYS A 76 13.31 9.45 -4.87
C LYS A 76 12.02 10.01 -4.28
N PRO A 77 10.85 9.53 -4.71
CA PRO A 77 9.60 9.99 -4.14
C PRO A 77 9.66 9.95 -2.61
N ASP A 78 9.19 11.01 -1.95
CA ASP A 78 9.24 11.18 -0.48
C ASP A 78 8.73 9.92 0.27
N TYR A 79 7.74 9.21 -0.30
CA TYR A 79 7.20 7.97 0.26
C TYR A 79 8.24 6.85 0.43
N THR A 80 9.30 6.78 -0.39
CA THR A 80 10.26 5.66 -0.39
C THR A 80 11.04 5.50 0.92
N THR A 81 11.13 6.56 1.72
CA THR A 81 11.77 6.53 3.05
C THR A 81 10.78 6.18 4.17
N LYS A 82 9.48 6.28 3.90
CA LYS A 82 8.38 6.15 4.87
C LYS A 82 7.66 4.79 4.79
N ILE A 83 7.65 4.17 3.62
CA ILE A 83 7.07 2.84 3.41
C ILE A 83 7.93 1.73 4.03
N PHE A 84 7.34 0.54 4.13
CA PHE A 84 8.07 -0.69 4.42
C PHE A 84 8.95 -1.11 3.24
N LYS A 85 9.88 -2.02 3.52
CA LYS A 85 10.89 -2.54 2.58
C LYS A 85 10.78 -4.05 2.44
N ALA A 86 11.42 -4.58 1.39
CA ALA A 86 11.53 -6.02 1.21
C ALA A 86 12.27 -6.65 2.41
N GLY A 87 11.73 -7.74 2.94
CA GLY A 87 12.23 -8.44 4.12
C GLY A 87 11.72 -7.89 5.45
N ASP A 88 11.00 -6.75 5.48
CA ASP A 88 10.48 -6.21 6.73
C ASP A 88 9.50 -7.18 7.40
N ARG A 89 9.59 -7.26 8.72
CA ARG A 89 8.67 -7.95 9.62
C ARG A 89 8.00 -6.90 10.49
N VAL A 90 6.80 -6.51 10.08
CA VAL A 90 6.05 -5.40 10.65
C VAL A 90 4.98 -5.93 11.59
N LEU A 91 5.16 -5.71 12.88
CA LEU A 91 4.19 -6.10 13.90
C LEU A 91 3.28 -4.94 14.27
N PHE A 92 1.97 -5.21 14.37
CA PHE A 92 0.98 -4.30 14.92
C PHE A 92 0.57 -4.76 16.32
N ALA A 93 1.13 -4.14 17.36
CA ALA A 93 0.81 -4.41 18.75
C ALA A 93 -0.39 -3.56 19.18
N GLY A 94 -1.40 -4.20 19.78
CA GLY A 94 -2.56 -3.49 20.29
C GLY A 94 -3.56 -4.36 21.02
N ASN A 95 -4.78 -3.85 21.12
CA ASN A 95 -5.89 -4.46 21.86
C ASN A 95 -6.87 -5.22 20.95
N SER A 96 -8.13 -5.35 21.36
CA SER A 96 -9.22 -6.00 20.62
C SER A 96 -9.40 -5.47 19.19
N ILE A 97 -9.22 -4.17 18.97
CA ILE A 97 -9.35 -3.54 17.65
C ILE A 97 -8.26 -4.03 16.70
N THR A 98 -7.07 -4.34 17.23
CA THR A 98 -5.98 -4.96 16.46
C THR A 98 -6.16 -6.46 16.36
N HIS A 99 -6.59 -7.10 17.45
CA HIS A 99 -6.83 -8.54 17.52
C HIS A 99 -7.82 -9.02 16.45
N GLY A 100 -9.07 -8.56 16.53
CA GLY A 100 -10.15 -9.01 15.64
C GLY A 100 -10.28 -8.19 14.35
N GLY A 101 -9.60 -7.04 14.28
CA GLY A 101 -9.73 -6.11 13.17
C GLY A 101 -8.96 -6.49 11.91
N ARG A 102 -9.21 -5.72 10.84
CA ARG A 102 -8.65 -5.96 9.49
C ARG A 102 -7.71 -4.88 8.97
N TYR A 103 -7.50 -3.78 9.70
CA TYR A 103 -6.71 -2.66 9.16
C TYR A 103 -5.28 -3.07 8.77
N HIS A 104 -4.61 -3.91 9.57
CA HIS A 104 -3.28 -4.43 9.26
C HIS A 104 -3.29 -5.39 8.06
N GLN A 105 -4.38 -6.16 7.88
CA GLN A 105 -4.59 -7.03 6.72
C GLN A 105 -4.79 -6.22 5.44
N TYR A 106 -5.56 -5.14 5.49
CA TYR A 106 -5.76 -4.23 4.35
C TYR A 106 -4.51 -3.41 4.03
N ILE A 107 -3.72 -3.01 5.04
CA ILE A 107 -2.39 -2.44 4.82
C ILE A 107 -1.53 -3.46 4.07
N TRP A 108 -1.47 -4.72 4.51
CA TRP A 108 -0.68 -5.75 3.81
C TRP A 108 -1.19 -5.98 2.39
N LEU A 109 -2.50 -6.05 2.19
CA LEU A 109 -3.13 -6.18 0.87
C LEU A 109 -2.71 -5.07 -0.09
N TYR A 110 -2.62 -3.83 0.40
CA TYR A 110 -2.08 -2.72 -0.39
C TYR A 110 -0.64 -2.98 -0.82
N TYR A 111 0.22 -3.44 0.09
CA TYR A 111 1.60 -3.77 -0.26
C TYR A 111 1.71 -4.97 -1.22
N MET A 112 0.90 -6.01 -1.02
CA MET A 112 0.85 -7.19 -1.88
C MET A 112 0.47 -6.84 -3.32
N THR A 113 -0.42 -5.87 -3.52
CA THR A 113 -0.94 -5.48 -4.84
C THR A 113 -0.16 -4.33 -5.47
N ARG A 114 0.20 -3.32 -4.68
CA ARG A 114 0.92 -2.14 -5.16
C ARG A 114 2.41 -2.37 -5.36
N PHE A 115 3.02 -3.21 -4.53
CA PHE A 115 4.46 -3.49 -4.59
C PHE A 115 4.71 -5.00 -4.72
N PRO A 116 4.29 -5.63 -5.84
CA PRO A 116 4.25 -7.09 -5.93
C PRO A 116 5.63 -7.74 -5.82
N ASN A 117 6.71 -7.01 -6.09
CA ASN A 117 8.10 -7.47 -5.95
C ASN A 117 8.74 -7.17 -4.59
N MET A 118 7.98 -6.61 -3.66
CA MET A 118 8.43 -6.31 -2.30
C MET A 118 7.78 -7.27 -1.31
N ARG A 119 8.45 -8.42 -1.11
CA ARG A 119 8.01 -9.38 -0.11
C ARG A 119 8.32 -8.89 1.30
N LEU A 120 7.30 -8.83 2.15
CA LEU A 120 7.39 -8.50 3.57
C LEU A 120 6.42 -9.38 4.38
N THR A 121 6.47 -9.27 5.71
CA THR A 121 5.54 -9.94 6.61
C THR A 121 4.86 -8.90 7.50
N ILE A 122 3.52 -8.88 7.53
CA ILE A 122 2.76 -8.14 8.54
C ILE A 122 2.23 -9.13 9.57
N ILE A 123 2.34 -8.77 10.85
CA ILE A 123 2.07 -9.65 11.99
C ILE A 123 1.08 -8.96 12.93
N ASN A 124 -0.01 -9.66 13.26
CA ASN A 124 -0.97 -9.23 14.27
C ASN A 124 -0.42 -9.54 15.68
N GLY A 125 -0.16 -8.50 16.46
CA GLY A 125 0.21 -8.56 17.87
C GLY A 125 -0.91 -8.09 18.80
N GLY A 126 -2.16 -8.12 18.34
CA GLY A 126 -3.33 -7.73 19.10
C GLY A 126 -3.82 -8.81 20.07
N ILE A 127 -4.27 -8.39 21.26
CA ILE A 127 -5.00 -9.25 22.21
C ILE A 127 -6.24 -8.50 22.72
N GLY A 128 -7.38 -9.18 22.73
CA GLY A 128 -8.64 -8.62 23.23
C GLY A 128 -8.53 -8.17 24.69
N GLY A 129 -9.03 -6.97 25.01
CA GLY A 129 -9.02 -6.44 26.39
C GLY A 129 -7.70 -5.83 26.87
N ASP A 130 -6.63 -5.86 26.07
CA ASP A 130 -5.35 -5.30 26.49
C ASP A 130 -5.43 -3.80 26.81
N ILE A 131 -4.90 -3.45 27.98
CA ILE A 131 -4.34 -2.14 28.32
C ILE A 131 -2.82 -2.17 28.17
N ILE A 132 -2.14 -1.03 28.22
CA ILE A 132 -0.69 -0.94 27.99
C ILE A 132 0.14 -1.78 28.97
N SER A 133 -0.33 -1.99 30.21
CA SER A 133 0.34 -2.90 31.16
C SER A 133 0.26 -4.36 30.74
N ASN A 134 -0.82 -4.79 30.08
CA ASN A 134 -0.93 -6.15 29.58
C ASN A 134 0.04 -6.36 28.41
N ILE A 135 0.10 -5.39 27.49
CA ILE A 135 1.09 -5.37 26.40
C ILE A 135 2.51 -5.46 27.00
N ASN A 136 2.83 -4.64 28.01
CA ASN A 136 4.13 -4.69 28.71
C ASN A 136 4.49 -6.09 29.23
N ASN A 137 3.51 -6.82 29.76
CA ASN A 137 3.72 -8.13 30.37
C ASN A 137 4.02 -9.22 29.33
N ARG A 138 3.55 -9.06 28.10
CA ARG A 138 3.74 -10.02 26.99
C ARG A 138 4.74 -9.57 25.94
N LEU A 139 5.43 -8.45 26.11
CA LEU A 139 6.41 -7.95 25.13
C LEU A 139 7.47 -9.01 24.80
N GLU A 140 8.09 -9.60 25.82
CA GLU A 140 9.12 -10.61 25.64
C GLU A 140 8.57 -11.88 25.00
N GLU A 141 7.47 -12.42 25.54
CA GLU A 141 6.97 -13.74 25.18
C GLU A 141 6.17 -13.76 23.86
N ASP A 142 5.45 -12.67 23.54
CA ASP A 142 4.54 -12.59 22.40
C ASP A 142 5.04 -11.66 21.29
N ILE A 143 5.68 -10.54 21.63
CA ILE A 143 6.00 -9.50 20.63
C ILE A 143 7.40 -9.70 20.07
N PHE A 144 8.43 -9.74 20.92
CA PHE A 144 9.82 -9.81 20.48
C PHE A 144 10.20 -11.19 19.92
N THR A 145 9.62 -12.27 20.45
CA THR A 145 9.80 -13.65 19.91
C THR A 145 9.36 -13.80 18.45
N LYS A 146 8.49 -12.91 17.95
CA LYS A 146 8.09 -12.88 16.54
C LYS A 146 9.12 -12.20 15.63
N ASN A 147 10.25 -11.75 16.19
CA ASN A 147 11.36 -11.09 15.52
C ASN A 147 10.93 -9.96 14.58
N PRO A 148 10.13 -8.98 15.04
CA PRO A 148 9.79 -7.83 14.21
C PRO A 148 11.00 -6.90 14.07
N ASN A 149 11.20 -6.31 12.88
CA ASN A 149 12.13 -5.18 12.72
C ASN A 149 11.38 -3.83 12.73
N ILE A 150 10.05 -3.84 12.70
CA ILE A 150 9.19 -2.67 12.87
C ILE A 150 8.04 -3.02 13.81
N ILE A 151 7.81 -2.21 14.84
CA ILE A 151 6.64 -2.30 15.72
C ILE A 151 5.78 -1.04 15.57
N ASN A 152 4.53 -1.22 15.20
CA ASN A 152 3.46 -0.24 15.34
C ASN A 152 2.72 -0.53 16.65
N LEU A 153 2.77 0.41 17.60
CA LEU A 153 2.13 0.26 18.92
C LEU A 153 0.93 1.19 19.02
N THR A 154 -0.25 0.61 19.28
CA THR A 154 -1.50 1.34 19.52
C THR A 154 -2.18 0.86 20.80
N PHE A 155 -2.64 1.79 21.64
CA PHE A 155 -3.34 1.52 22.91
C PHE A 155 -4.15 2.75 23.34
N GLY A 156 -4.90 2.64 24.45
CA GLY A 156 -5.68 3.73 25.04
C GLY A 156 -7.18 3.48 25.12
N MET A 157 -7.73 2.63 24.24
CA MET A 157 -9.16 2.32 24.26
C MET A 157 -9.57 1.62 25.56
N ASN A 158 -8.87 0.57 26.01
CA ASN A 158 -9.19 -0.06 27.29
C ASN A 158 -8.61 0.74 28.47
N ASP A 159 -7.46 1.40 28.27
CA ASP A 159 -6.77 2.17 29.32
C ASP A 159 -7.62 3.36 29.80
N SER A 160 -8.47 3.91 28.92
CA SER A 160 -9.41 4.98 29.24
C SER A 160 -10.65 4.49 29.99
N GLY A 161 -10.78 3.20 30.33
CA GLY A 161 -11.87 2.71 31.19
C GLY A 161 -13.28 2.74 30.58
N TYR A 162 -14.25 2.24 31.34
CA TYR A 162 -15.64 2.06 30.95
C TYR A 162 -16.57 2.31 32.16
N PHE A 163 -17.06 1.25 32.79
CA PHE A 163 -18.01 1.32 33.91
C PHE A 163 -17.48 2.04 35.15
N GLN A 164 -16.15 2.21 35.28
CA GLN A 164 -15.56 3.00 36.35
C GLN A 164 -16.10 4.45 36.39
N TYR A 165 -16.53 4.99 35.24
CA TYR A 165 -17.13 6.33 35.18
C TYR A 165 -18.51 6.45 35.82
N MET A 166 -19.14 5.34 36.22
CA MET A 166 -20.37 5.35 37.03
C MET A 166 -20.10 5.68 38.51
N SER A 167 -18.83 5.94 38.87
CA SER A 167 -18.43 6.44 40.19
C SER A 167 -18.98 7.83 40.47
N ALA A 168 -19.10 8.18 41.76
CA ALA A 168 -19.45 9.52 42.22
C ALA A 168 -18.44 10.62 41.78
N ASN A 169 -17.19 10.24 41.46
CA ASN A 169 -16.17 11.18 40.98
C ASN A 169 -15.50 10.68 39.68
N PRO A 170 -16.15 10.86 38.51
CA PRO A 170 -15.62 10.41 37.22
C PRO A 170 -14.33 11.14 36.80
N GLN A 171 -14.10 12.36 37.29
CA GLN A 171 -12.86 13.09 37.02
C GLN A 171 -11.65 12.42 37.70
N LYS A 172 -11.78 12.07 38.98
CA LYS A 172 -10.74 11.31 39.68
C LYS A 172 -10.47 9.97 38.99
N VAL A 173 -11.51 9.29 38.51
CA VAL A 173 -11.37 8.05 37.73
C VAL A 173 -10.55 8.30 36.46
N ALA A 174 -10.83 9.36 35.71
CA ALA A 174 -10.06 9.73 34.52
C ALA A 174 -8.57 9.98 34.86
N ASP A 175 -8.29 10.70 35.95
CA ASP A 175 -6.93 11.00 36.39
C ASP A 175 -6.17 9.74 36.81
N ASP A 176 -6.80 8.85 37.57
CA ASP A 176 -6.22 7.58 38.00
C ASP A 176 -5.92 6.65 36.81
N LEU A 177 -6.82 6.61 35.81
CA LEU A 177 -6.64 5.82 34.59
C LEU A 177 -5.47 6.33 33.75
N VAL A 178 -5.39 7.64 33.52
CA VAL A 178 -4.28 8.26 32.77
C VAL A 178 -2.95 8.06 33.50
N PHE A 179 -2.94 8.20 34.84
CA PHE A 179 -1.74 7.96 35.65
C PHE A 179 -1.23 6.51 35.54
N LYS A 180 -2.13 5.52 35.65
CA LYS A 180 -1.79 4.10 35.49
C LYS A 180 -1.27 3.80 34.08
N CYS A 181 -1.94 4.36 33.08
CA CYS A 181 -1.54 4.23 31.68
C CYS A 181 -0.13 4.81 31.44
N ASP A 182 0.14 6.04 31.87
CA ASP A 182 1.45 6.67 31.74
C ASP A 182 2.56 5.88 32.46
N SER A 183 2.27 5.40 33.68
CA SER A 183 3.22 4.61 34.47
C SER A 183 3.61 3.31 33.77
N ALA A 184 2.65 2.55 33.27
CA ALA A 184 2.92 1.32 32.54
C ALA A 184 3.54 1.58 31.16
N PHE A 185 3.15 2.67 30.48
CA PHE A 185 3.72 3.04 29.19
C PHE A 185 5.21 3.40 29.30
N LYS A 186 5.65 4.03 30.39
CA LYS A 186 7.09 4.27 30.65
C LYS A 186 7.91 2.98 30.70
N LEU A 187 7.35 1.89 31.24
CA LEU A 187 8.00 0.57 31.24
C LEU A 187 8.12 0.02 29.82
N VAL A 188 7.04 0.13 29.02
CA VAL A 188 7.06 -0.26 27.60
C VAL A 188 8.10 0.54 26.82
N VAL A 189 8.17 1.85 27.02
CA VAL A 189 9.17 2.71 26.36
C VAL A 189 10.58 2.27 26.71
N THR A 190 10.84 1.92 27.97
CA THR A 190 12.15 1.42 28.41
C THR A 190 12.53 0.15 27.65
N LYS A 191 11.67 -0.87 27.68
CA LYS A 191 11.89 -2.14 26.94
C LYS A 191 12.06 -1.91 25.44
N LEU A 192 11.25 -1.05 24.82
CA LEU A 192 11.39 -0.74 23.40
C LEU A 192 12.75 -0.09 23.10
N LYS A 193 13.27 0.79 23.96
CA LYS A 193 14.58 1.42 23.76
C LYS A 193 15.74 0.43 23.84
N ASP A 194 15.57 -0.66 24.58
CA ASP A 194 16.56 -1.75 24.69
C ASP A 194 16.68 -2.58 23.39
N HIS A 195 15.77 -2.37 22.42
CA HIS A 195 15.79 -2.98 21.09
C HIS A 195 16.06 -1.96 19.97
N PRO A 196 17.21 -1.28 19.91
CA PRO A 196 17.48 -0.21 18.93
C PRO A 196 17.42 -0.68 17.46
N ASP A 197 17.55 -1.99 17.22
CA ASP A 197 17.41 -2.68 15.94
C ASP A 197 15.97 -2.66 15.39
N ILE A 198 14.98 -2.51 16.27
CA ILE A 198 13.57 -2.42 15.90
C ILE A 198 13.18 -0.96 15.69
N LYS A 199 12.57 -0.63 14.55
CA LYS A 199 11.93 0.68 14.33
C LYS A 199 10.59 0.76 15.08
N LYS A 200 10.37 1.84 15.84
CA LYS A 200 9.14 2.04 16.61
C LYS A 200 8.27 3.07 15.89
N ILE A 201 6.98 2.78 15.81
CA ILE A 201 5.94 3.71 15.35
C ILE A 201 4.87 3.71 16.43
N LEU A 202 4.59 4.87 17.01
CA LEU A 202 3.43 5.04 17.88
C LEU A 202 2.22 5.41 17.03
N MET A 203 1.07 4.82 17.32
CA MET A 203 -0.15 5.01 16.55
C MET A 203 -1.35 5.18 17.47
N ALA A 204 -1.95 6.38 17.47
CA ALA A 204 -3.25 6.55 18.11
C ALA A 204 -4.31 5.83 17.27
N GLY A 205 -5.08 4.94 17.91
CA GLY A 205 -6.10 4.13 17.25
C GLY A 205 -7.43 4.85 17.03
N SER A 206 -8.46 4.12 16.62
CA SER A 206 -9.82 4.66 16.41
C SER A 206 -10.44 5.20 17.71
N PRO A 207 -11.27 6.26 17.63
CA PRO A 207 -11.87 6.89 18.80
C PRO A 207 -13.01 6.04 19.39
N TYR A 208 -13.33 6.29 20.67
CA TYR A 208 -14.63 5.89 21.22
C TYR A 208 -15.67 6.92 20.78
N ASP A 209 -16.66 6.49 20.01
CA ASP A 209 -17.66 7.39 19.43
C ASP A 209 -18.78 7.66 20.44
N VAL A 210 -18.62 8.72 21.24
CA VAL A 210 -19.64 9.13 22.21
C VAL A 210 -20.85 9.78 21.55
N SER A 211 -20.70 10.33 20.35
CA SER A 211 -21.70 11.20 19.71
C SER A 211 -22.72 10.45 18.87
N THR A 212 -22.43 9.23 18.42
CA THR A 212 -23.45 8.40 17.73
C THR A 212 -24.66 8.13 18.63
N THR A 213 -25.85 8.00 18.05
CA THR A 213 -27.10 7.67 18.77
C THR A 213 -27.55 6.23 18.57
N VAL A 214 -26.82 5.43 17.77
CA VAL A 214 -27.21 4.05 17.43
C VAL A 214 -27.26 3.14 18.67
N ILE A 215 -26.41 3.39 19.65
CA ILE A 215 -26.40 2.70 20.95
C ILE A 215 -26.92 3.63 22.05
N LYS A 216 -28.01 3.27 22.72
CA LYS A 216 -28.63 4.15 23.73
C LYS A 216 -28.13 3.93 25.16
N ASN A 217 -27.54 2.77 25.44
CA ASN A 217 -27.12 2.37 26.80
C ASN A 217 -25.59 2.39 26.95
N ASN A 218 -25.09 2.38 28.19
CA ASN A 218 -23.66 2.29 28.52
C ASN A 218 -22.79 3.37 27.83
N VAL A 219 -23.27 4.60 27.79
CA VAL A 219 -22.54 5.73 27.21
C VAL A 219 -21.57 6.31 28.22
N PHE A 220 -20.27 6.20 27.96
CA PHE A 220 -19.21 6.70 28.84
C PHE A 220 -18.75 8.11 28.43
N THR A 221 -19.54 9.14 28.79
CA THR A 221 -19.28 10.54 28.39
C THR A 221 -17.86 11.06 28.70
N PRO A 222 -17.22 10.74 29.83
CA PRO A 222 -15.85 11.23 30.12
C PRO A 222 -14.73 10.50 29.36
N LYS A 223 -15.04 9.36 28.71
CA LYS A 223 -14.05 8.48 28.09
C LYS A 223 -13.27 9.15 26.94
N PRO A 224 -13.89 9.87 25.96
CA PRO A 224 -13.15 10.55 24.90
C PRO A 224 -12.07 11.51 25.42
N ALA A 225 -12.40 12.35 26.40
CA ALA A 225 -11.44 13.30 26.97
C ALA A 225 -10.26 12.57 27.67
N THR A 226 -10.54 11.44 28.30
CA THR A 226 -9.50 10.60 28.92
C THR A 226 -8.62 9.94 27.87
N PHE A 227 -9.21 9.42 26.80
CA PHE A 227 -8.47 8.82 25.69
C PHE A 227 -7.62 9.87 24.95
N GLU A 228 -8.13 11.08 24.73
CA GLU A 228 -7.37 12.18 24.14
C GLU A 228 -6.10 12.50 24.96
N ARG A 229 -6.18 12.52 26.30
CA ARG A 229 -4.99 12.67 27.16
C ARG A 229 -3.96 11.56 26.91
N ILE A 230 -4.40 10.32 26.72
CA ILE A 230 -3.53 9.18 26.39
C ILE A 230 -2.92 9.32 24.98
N VAL A 231 -3.67 9.83 24.00
CA VAL A 231 -3.14 10.18 22.67
C VAL A 231 -2.04 11.24 22.79
N GLN A 232 -2.22 12.26 23.63
CA GLN A 232 -1.19 13.28 23.87
C GLN A 232 0.07 12.70 24.54
N LEU A 233 -0.07 11.72 25.45
CA LEU A 233 1.07 11.00 26.01
C LEU A 233 1.87 10.28 24.90
N GLN A 234 1.19 9.59 23.99
CA GLN A 234 1.83 8.92 22.85
C GLN A 234 2.55 9.93 21.94
N LYS A 235 1.90 11.04 21.57
CA LYS A 235 2.50 12.13 20.77
C LYS A 235 3.77 12.68 21.43
N LYS A 236 3.72 12.94 22.74
CA LYS A 236 4.86 13.45 23.52
C LYS A 236 6.04 12.46 23.53
N VAL A 237 5.77 11.18 23.78
CA VAL A 237 6.80 10.13 23.80
C VAL A 237 7.40 9.91 22.42
N ALA A 238 6.59 9.89 21.37
CA ALA A 238 7.06 9.77 19.98
C ALA A 238 8.04 10.88 19.66
N LYS A 239 7.66 12.13 19.93
CA LYS A 239 8.51 13.32 19.73
C LYS A 239 9.80 13.23 20.55
N ALA A 240 9.72 12.86 21.83
CA ALA A 240 10.89 12.81 22.72
C ALA A 240 11.91 11.73 22.31
N ASN A 241 11.47 10.66 21.65
CA ASN A 241 12.35 9.56 21.21
C ASN A 241 12.63 9.60 19.69
N ASN A 242 12.18 10.63 18.98
CA ASN A 242 12.23 10.72 17.51
C ASN A 242 11.62 9.47 16.82
N TRP A 243 10.55 8.93 17.39
CA TRP A 243 9.76 7.87 16.77
C TRP A 243 8.64 8.48 15.94
N PRO A 244 8.33 7.94 14.74
CA PRO A 244 7.13 8.34 14.01
C PRO A 244 5.86 8.17 14.84
N PHE A 245 4.95 9.13 14.68
CA PHE A 245 3.60 9.09 15.24
C PHE A 245 2.58 9.11 14.09
N ILE A 246 1.65 8.15 14.09
CA ILE A 246 0.54 8.08 13.15
C ILE A 246 -0.77 8.35 13.90
N ASP A 247 -1.54 9.31 13.39
CA ASP A 247 -2.81 9.70 13.98
C ASP A 247 -3.99 9.11 13.19
N ILE A 248 -4.72 8.19 13.81
CA ILE A 248 -5.98 7.67 13.28
C ILE A 248 -7.18 8.22 14.08
N TYR A 249 -6.95 8.58 15.34
CA TYR A 249 -7.98 9.04 16.28
C TYR A 249 -8.67 10.30 15.77
N ASP A 250 -7.89 11.38 15.60
CA ASP A 250 -8.40 12.71 15.24
C ASP A 250 -9.16 12.70 13.89
N PRO A 251 -8.63 12.11 12.80
CA PRO A 251 -9.35 12.10 11.53
C PRO A 251 -10.62 11.22 11.54
N MET A 252 -10.62 10.07 12.22
CA MET A 252 -11.83 9.23 12.30
C MET A 252 -12.91 9.89 13.18
N ASP A 253 -12.53 10.54 14.28
CA ASP A 253 -13.47 11.29 15.13
C ASP A 253 -14.10 12.46 14.36
N SER A 254 -13.29 13.16 13.57
CA SER A 254 -13.78 14.23 12.68
C SER A 254 -14.79 13.72 11.65
N LEU A 255 -14.54 12.55 11.05
CA LEU A 255 -15.48 11.93 10.11
C LEU A 255 -16.78 11.49 10.79
N ASN A 256 -16.70 10.89 11.99
CA ASN A 256 -17.89 10.56 12.78
C ASN A 256 -18.76 11.79 12.99
N LYS A 257 -18.19 12.85 13.56
CA LYS A 257 -18.89 14.11 13.83
C LYS A 257 -19.45 14.78 12.58
N LEU A 258 -18.76 14.69 11.46
CA LEU A 258 -19.21 15.26 10.19
C LEU A 258 -20.48 14.56 9.69
N HIS A 259 -20.44 13.23 9.57
CA HIS A 259 -21.55 12.45 9.00
C HIS A 259 -22.71 12.27 9.99
N GLN A 260 -22.47 12.39 11.30
CA GLN A 260 -23.52 12.43 12.31
C GLN A 260 -24.44 13.65 12.24
N LYS A 261 -24.03 14.71 11.52
CA LYS A 261 -24.93 15.85 11.23
C LYS A 261 -26.07 15.46 10.29
N GLU A 262 -25.86 14.44 9.45
CA GLU A 262 -26.84 13.95 8.47
C GLU A 262 -27.55 12.69 8.97
N ASP A 263 -26.80 11.75 9.55
CA ASP A 263 -27.33 10.54 10.17
C ASP A 263 -26.75 10.38 11.59
N PRO A 264 -27.51 10.71 12.66
CA PRO A 264 -27.00 10.63 14.02
C PRO A 264 -26.64 9.19 14.45
N ASN A 265 -27.10 8.16 13.74
CA ASN A 265 -26.73 6.77 13.99
C ASN A 265 -25.41 6.36 13.31
N PHE A 266 -24.85 7.21 12.44
CA PHE A 266 -23.57 6.95 11.79
C PHE A 266 -22.45 6.77 12.82
N THR A 267 -21.55 5.83 12.55
CA THR A 267 -20.30 5.67 13.30
C THR A 267 -19.29 4.87 12.48
N LEU A 268 -18.01 5.19 12.60
CA LEU A 268 -16.87 4.39 12.11
C LEU A 268 -16.26 3.54 13.23
N SER A 269 -16.68 3.76 14.48
CA SER A 269 -16.11 3.12 15.66
C SER A 269 -16.90 1.90 16.11
N GLY A 270 -17.90 1.44 15.36
CA GLY A 270 -18.66 0.22 15.65
C GLY A 270 -20.11 0.51 16.00
N SER A 271 -21.02 0.04 15.14
CA SER A 271 -22.47 0.30 15.30
C SER A 271 -23.10 -0.47 16.46
N ASN A 272 -22.40 -1.46 17.02
CA ASN A 272 -22.89 -2.28 18.13
C ASN A 272 -22.38 -1.81 19.51
N ASP A 273 -21.29 -1.04 19.59
CA ASP A 273 -20.61 -0.78 20.87
C ASP A 273 -19.82 0.53 20.99
N ARG A 274 -19.72 1.35 19.92
CA ARG A 274 -18.95 2.60 19.85
C ARG A 274 -17.42 2.42 19.96
N ILE A 275 -16.92 1.18 19.98
CA ILE A 275 -15.53 0.82 20.30
C ILE A 275 -14.82 0.14 19.12
N HIS A 276 -15.44 -0.88 18.52
CA HIS A 276 -14.80 -1.75 17.52
C HIS A 276 -15.25 -1.38 16.10
N PRO A 277 -14.37 -0.74 15.28
CA PRO A 277 -14.66 -0.49 13.88
C PRO A 277 -15.05 -1.77 13.13
N GLU A 278 -16.08 -1.66 12.31
CA GLU A 278 -16.42 -2.69 11.33
C GLU A 278 -15.46 -2.62 10.13
N SER A 279 -15.60 -3.52 9.15
CA SER A 279 -14.69 -3.61 8.00
C SER A 279 -14.49 -2.28 7.26
N TYR A 280 -15.53 -1.46 7.09
CA TYR A 280 -15.39 -0.13 6.46
C TYR A 280 -14.61 0.85 7.35
N GLY A 281 -14.82 0.84 8.66
CA GLY A 281 -14.02 1.64 9.61
C GLY A 281 -12.55 1.23 9.58
N HIS A 282 -12.25 -0.07 9.44
CA HIS A 282 -10.89 -0.57 9.24
C HIS A 282 -10.27 -0.17 7.88
N LEU A 283 -11.06 -0.01 6.82
CA LEU A 283 -10.54 0.50 5.55
C LEU A 283 -10.30 2.02 5.62
N VAL A 284 -11.11 2.79 6.35
CA VAL A 284 -10.83 4.20 6.68
C VAL A 284 -9.54 4.33 7.50
N TRP A 285 -9.32 3.49 8.51
CA TRP A 285 -8.06 3.42 9.24
C TRP A 285 -6.88 3.17 8.29
N THR A 286 -7.02 2.15 7.43
CA THR A 286 -6.00 1.78 6.44
C THR A 286 -5.65 2.95 5.53
N TYR A 287 -6.66 3.68 5.05
CA TYR A 287 -6.47 4.90 4.26
C TYR A 287 -5.56 5.91 4.98
N TYR A 288 -5.86 6.27 6.22
CA TYR A 288 -5.06 7.25 6.97
C TYR A 288 -3.64 6.75 7.25
N TYR A 289 -3.48 5.45 7.54
CA TYR A 289 -2.16 4.84 7.70
C TYR A 289 -1.33 4.96 6.42
N LEU A 290 -1.87 4.55 5.27
CA LEU A 290 -1.16 4.61 3.98
C LEU A 290 -0.88 6.06 3.55
N ARG A 291 -1.82 6.98 3.82
CA ARG A 291 -1.62 8.42 3.60
C ARG A 291 -0.46 8.97 4.44
N SER A 292 -0.28 8.51 5.68
CA SER A 292 0.85 8.92 6.53
C SER A 292 2.21 8.46 5.98
N GLN A 293 2.22 7.39 5.18
CA GLN A 293 3.41 6.92 4.46
C GLN A 293 3.71 7.72 3.19
N GLY A 294 2.92 8.75 2.88
CA GLY A 294 3.12 9.59 1.69
C GLY A 294 2.64 8.94 0.39
N LEU A 295 1.80 7.91 0.45
CA LEU A 295 1.35 7.13 -0.72
C LEU A 295 0.28 7.83 -1.58
N LYS A 296 -0.18 9.02 -1.17
CA LYS A 296 -1.16 9.79 -1.94
C LYS A 296 -0.64 10.08 -3.35
N GLY A 297 -1.42 9.72 -4.36
CA GLY A 297 -1.10 9.95 -5.77
C GLY A 297 -0.11 8.94 -6.36
N LEU A 298 0.30 7.92 -5.60
CA LEU A 298 0.98 6.76 -6.18
C LEU A 298 -0.04 5.93 -6.95
N GLU A 299 -0.03 6.05 -8.28
CA GLU A 299 -0.93 5.34 -9.18
C GLU A 299 -0.65 3.83 -9.25
N VAL A 300 -1.66 3.07 -9.67
CA VAL A 300 -1.52 1.68 -10.12
C VAL A 300 -0.78 1.70 -11.45
N ALA A 301 -1.27 2.53 -12.38
CA ALA A 301 -0.66 2.85 -13.65
C ALA A 301 -1.33 4.14 -14.19
N ASP A 302 -0.62 4.88 -15.03
CA ASP A 302 -1.21 5.96 -15.82
C ASP A 302 -0.58 5.98 -17.20
N PHE A 303 -1.40 5.89 -18.24
CA PHE A 303 -0.91 5.96 -19.61
C PHE A 303 -1.86 6.64 -20.58
N THR A 304 -1.29 7.16 -21.66
CA THR A 304 -2.01 7.80 -22.76
C THR A 304 -1.56 7.24 -24.10
N VAL A 305 -2.51 6.76 -24.91
CA VAL A 305 -2.28 6.32 -26.30
C VAL A 305 -2.87 7.33 -27.28
N ASP A 306 -2.12 7.68 -28.33
CA ASP A 306 -2.62 8.46 -29.47
C ASP A 306 -3.03 7.50 -30.59
N ALA A 307 -4.33 7.47 -30.90
CA ALA A 307 -4.87 6.49 -31.85
C ALA A 307 -4.46 6.74 -33.30
N VAL A 308 -4.20 8.00 -33.68
CA VAL A 308 -3.75 8.36 -35.03
C VAL A 308 -2.28 8.02 -35.21
N ARG A 309 -1.44 8.38 -34.23
CA ARG A 309 0.01 8.16 -34.28
C ARG A 309 0.42 6.74 -33.91
N LYS A 310 -0.51 5.94 -33.37
CA LYS A 310 -0.28 4.57 -32.86
C LYS A 310 0.89 4.52 -31.88
N LYS A 311 0.91 5.46 -30.93
CA LYS A 311 2.02 5.68 -30.02
C LYS A 311 1.54 5.96 -28.60
N ALA A 312 2.23 5.40 -27.60
CA ALA A 312 2.10 5.82 -26.22
C ALA A 312 2.74 7.20 -26.05
N LEU A 313 1.93 8.20 -25.66
CA LEU A 313 2.39 9.56 -25.40
C LEU A 313 3.01 9.69 -24.01
N ALA A 314 2.47 8.93 -23.04
CA ALA A 314 2.93 8.85 -21.67
C ALA A 314 2.59 7.47 -21.12
N SER A 315 3.43 6.96 -20.22
CA SER A 315 3.21 5.74 -19.45
C SER A 315 3.99 5.83 -18.14
N SER A 316 3.32 5.51 -17.05
CA SER A 316 3.88 5.48 -15.71
C SER A 316 3.38 4.24 -14.98
N ASN A 317 4.30 3.60 -14.26
CA ASN A 317 4.11 2.29 -13.60
C ASN A 317 3.55 1.18 -14.50
N CYS A 318 3.79 1.27 -15.81
CA CYS A 318 3.41 0.27 -16.80
C CYS A 318 4.25 0.37 -18.08
N ALA A 319 4.14 -0.64 -18.94
CA ALA A 319 4.63 -0.65 -20.30
C ALA A 319 3.45 -0.79 -21.28
N ILE A 320 3.44 0.05 -22.32
CA ILE A 320 2.50 -0.03 -23.44
C ILE A 320 3.28 -0.38 -24.70
N SER A 321 2.85 -1.42 -25.42
CA SER A 321 3.53 -1.91 -26.63
C SER A 321 2.53 -2.42 -27.67
N ASN A 322 3.02 -2.80 -28.85
CA ASN A 322 2.21 -3.42 -29.92
C ASN A 322 0.93 -2.64 -30.27
N ILE A 323 1.05 -1.31 -30.33
CA ILE A 323 -0.05 -0.40 -30.64
C ILE A 323 -0.37 -0.49 -32.14
N ASN A 324 -1.56 -1.00 -32.47
CA ASN A 324 -1.98 -1.32 -33.83
C ASN A 324 -3.45 -0.91 -34.07
N GLY A 325 -3.89 -0.99 -35.33
CA GLY A 325 -5.27 -0.68 -35.72
C GLY A 325 -5.45 0.73 -36.28
N SER A 326 -6.62 1.33 -36.02
CA SER A 326 -7.08 2.60 -36.55
C SER A 326 -7.82 3.43 -35.50
N THR A 327 -8.22 4.65 -35.83
CA THR A 327 -9.03 5.48 -34.93
C THR A 327 -10.41 4.90 -34.63
N ASN A 328 -10.94 3.97 -35.44
CA ASN A 328 -12.22 3.28 -35.17
C ASN A 328 -12.03 1.97 -34.40
N ALA A 329 -10.85 1.37 -34.41
CA ALA A 329 -10.55 0.13 -33.70
C ALA A 329 -9.05 0.07 -33.42
N ILE A 330 -8.65 0.34 -32.18
CA ILE A 330 -7.25 0.36 -31.74
C ILE A 330 -7.00 -0.74 -30.72
N SER A 331 -5.83 -1.38 -30.80
CA SER A 331 -5.38 -2.35 -29.81
C SER A 331 -3.93 -2.13 -29.42
N PHE A 332 -3.58 -2.55 -28.20
CA PHE A 332 -2.23 -2.47 -27.67
C PHE A 332 -2.06 -3.45 -26.50
N ASP A 333 -0.82 -3.80 -26.22
CA ASP A 333 -0.47 -4.64 -25.08
C ASP A 333 -0.16 -3.74 -23.89
N TYR A 334 -0.73 -4.06 -22.75
CA TYR A 334 -0.58 -3.35 -21.48
C TYR A 334 0.02 -4.29 -20.43
N LEU A 335 1.14 -3.90 -19.85
CA LEU A 335 1.75 -4.59 -18.71
C LEU A 335 1.91 -3.60 -17.56
N ALA A 336 1.10 -3.73 -16.52
CA ALA A 336 1.24 -2.95 -15.30
C ALA A 336 2.44 -3.44 -14.46
N HIS A 337 2.95 -2.61 -13.56
CA HIS A 337 3.91 -3.03 -12.52
C HIS A 337 3.27 -3.20 -11.14
N SER A 338 1.98 -2.91 -11.04
CA SER A 338 1.15 -3.07 -9.84
C SER A 338 -0.24 -3.54 -10.24
N LEU A 339 -0.94 -4.17 -9.30
CA LEU A 339 -2.36 -4.48 -9.43
C LEU A 339 -3.22 -3.38 -8.79
N PRO A 340 -4.48 -3.19 -9.23
CA PRO A 340 -5.44 -2.37 -8.51
C PRO A 340 -5.65 -2.94 -7.10
N PHE A 341 -5.94 -2.07 -6.14
CA PHE A 341 -6.37 -2.50 -4.81
C PHE A 341 -7.79 -3.09 -4.94
N PRO A 342 -7.99 -4.35 -4.56
CA PRO A 342 -9.29 -5.01 -4.60
C PRO A 342 -10.13 -4.51 -3.41
N ILE A 343 -11.35 -4.05 -3.69
CA ILE A 343 -12.28 -3.59 -2.66
C ILE A 343 -13.08 -4.79 -2.15
N ASP A 344 -13.06 -5.00 -0.83
CA ASP A 344 -13.85 -6.07 -0.20
C ASP A 344 -15.33 -5.67 -0.10
N GLU A 345 -16.16 -6.39 -0.85
CA GLU A 345 -17.62 -6.28 -0.85
C GLU A 345 -18.27 -7.29 0.11
N THR A 346 -17.48 -8.14 0.77
CA THR A 346 -17.97 -9.15 1.71
C THR A 346 -18.40 -8.48 3.01
N LYS A 347 -19.61 -8.78 3.47
CA LYS A 347 -20.05 -8.45 4.82
C LYS A 347 -19.59 -9.55 5.78
N HIS A 348 -18.50 -9.31 6.50
CA HIS A 348 -17.97 -10.28 7.45
C HIS A 348 -18.84 -10.39 8.70
N ASN A 349 -18.65 -11.46 9.48
CA ASN A 349 -19.41 -11.64 10.72
C ASN A 349 -19.23 -10.44 11.66
N GLY A 350 -20.34 -9.89 12.16
CA GLY A 350 -20.37 -8.69 12.98
C GLY A 350 -20.56 -7.37 12.21
N ASP A 351 -20.26 -7.34 10.90
CA ASP A 351 -20.42 -6.14 10.09
C ASP A 351 -21.89 -5.88 9.71
N LYS A 352 -22.27 -4.60 9.70
CA LYS A 352 -23.48 -4.07 9.06
C LYS A 352 -23.21 -3.65 7.62
N GLN A 353 -21.99 -3.22 7.31
CA GLN A 353 -21.58 -2.77 5.98
C GLN A 353 -20.24 -3.42 5.57
N PRO A 354 -20.04 -3.75 4.28
CA PRO A 354 -18.77 -4.25 3.76
C PRO A 354 -17.70 -3.15 3.77
N ALA A 355 -16.43 -3.51 3.54
CA ALA A 355 -15.33 -2.54 3.52
C ALA A 355 -15.53 -1.43 2.47
N SER A 356 -16.16 -1.75 1.34
CA SER A 356 -16.47 -0.80 0.24
C SER A 356 -17.26 0.44 0.67
N ALA A 357 -18.02 0.37 1.76
CA ALA A 357 -18.73 1.53 2.30
C ALA A 357 -17.78 2.67 2.68
N ALA A 358 -16.51 2.38 3.00
CA ALA A 358 -15.49 3.38 3.31
C ALA A 358 -15.26 4.39 2.17
N LEU A 359 -15.49 3.98 0.92
CA LEU A 359 -15.27 4.83 -0.26
C LEU A 359 -16.17 6.07 -0.30
N LYS A 360 -17.25 6.09 0.48
CA LYS A 360 -18.13 7.27 0.64
C LYS A 360 -17.52 8.33 1.56
N TYR A 361 -16.61 7.94 2.45
CA TYR A 361 -16.11 8.77 3.55
C TYR A 361 -14.67 9.23 3.36
N VAL A 362 -13.89 8.44 2.60
CA VAL A 362 -12.51 8.80 2.26
C VAL A 362 -12.27 8.65 0.76
N PRO A 363 -11.45 9.53 0.15
CA PRO A 363 -11.13 9.48 -1.28
C PRO A 363 -10.11 8.38 -1.60
N PHE A 364 -10.30 7.16 -1.08
CA PHE A 364 -9.36 6.04 -1.23
C PHE A 364 -9.06 5.74 -2.69
N THR A 365 -10.10 5.67 -3.55
CA THR A 365 -9.92 5.41 -4.97
C THR A 365 -9.06 6.49 -5.63
N ASN A 366 -9.36 7.76 -5.37
CA ASN A 366 -8.67 8.90 -5.98
C ASN A 366 -7.22 9.02 -5.52
N ASP A 367 -6.96 8.73 -4.26
CA ASP A 367 -5.63 8.92 -3.68
C ASP A 367 -4.71 7.70 -3.80
N LEU A 368 -5.28 6.49 -3.78
CA LEU A 368 -4.52 5.25 -3.59
C LEU A 368 -4.84 4.18 -4.65
N ASN A 369 -5.85 4.35 -5.52
CA ASN A 369 -6.29 3.31 -6.46
C ASN A 369 -6.62 3.83 -7.87
N GLN A 370 -5.67 4.52 -8.50
CA GLN A 370 -5.81 5.07 -9.86
C GLN A 370 -5.08 4.19 -10.89
N GLU A 371 -5.81 3.51 -11.76
CA GLU A 371 -5.31 2.78 -12.93
C GLU A 371 -5.81 3.46 -14.21
N MET A 372 -5.16 4.54 -14.62
CA MET A 372 -5.70 5.48 -15.61
C MET A 372 -5.37 5.07 -17.05
N LEU A 373 -6.44 4.86 -17.84
CA LEU A 373 -6.39 4.64 -19.28
C LEU A 373 -6.86 5.90 -20.02
N ARG A 374 -6.00 6.49 -20.86
CA ARG A 374 -6.36 7.55 -21.80
C ARG A 374 -6.11 7.15 -23.25
N VAL A 375 -7.08 7.37 -24.13
CA VAL A 375 -6.91 7.19 -25.58
C VAL A 375 -7.42 8.41 -26.33
N LYS A 376 -6.51 9.11 -27.00
CA LYS A 376 -6.78 10.37 -27.71
C LYS A 376 -6.98 10.13 -29.20
N LYS A 377 -7.72 11.06 -29.83
CA LYS A 377 -7.97 11.11 -31.28
C LYS A 377 -8.69 9.88 -31.84
N LEU A 378 -9.61 9.35 -31.05
CA LEU A 378 -10.61 8.41 -31.53
C LEU A 378 -11.62 9.16 -32.42
N SER A 379 -12.13 8.51 -33.48
CA SER A 379 -13.02 9.12 -34.48
C SER A 379 -14.51 8.84 -34.26
N GLY A 380 -14.85 7.88 -33.42
CA GLY A 380 -16.22 7.52 -33.04
C GLY A 380 -16.73 8.29 -31.83
N LYS A 381 -18.03 8.16 -31.55
CA LYS A 381 -18.65 8.71 -30.34
C LYS A 381 -18.45 7.81 -29.13
N THR A 382 -18.60 6.50 -29.34
CA THR A 382 -18.58 5.48 -28.28
C THR A 382 -17.70 4.31 -28.69
N TYR A 383 -16.98 3.74 -27.72
CA TYR A 383 -16.11 2.59 -27.91
C TYR A 383 -16.40 1.53 -26.86
N GLU A 384 -16.40 0.28 -27.27
CA GLU A 384 -16.36 -0.87 -26.36
C GLU A 384 -14.91 -1.15 -26.00
N LEU A 385 -14.60 -1.09 -24.70
CA LEU A 385 -13.33 -1.53 -24.15
C LEU A 385 -13.36 -3.04 -23.99
N LYS A 386 -12.36 -3.71 -24.55
CA LYS A 386 -12.10 -5.12 -24.29
C LYS A 386 -10.72 -5.31 -23.70
N ILE A 387 -10.62 -6.26 -22.78
CA ILE A 387 -9.34 -6.72 -22.24
C ILE A 387 -9.32 -8.25 -22.35
N ASP A 388 -8.30 -8.78 -23.01
CA ASP A 388 -8.15 -10.20 -23.33
C ASP A 388 -9.40 -10.79 -24.00
N GLY A 389 -9.94 -10.05 -24.98
CA GLY A 389 -11.13 -10.41 -25.75
C GLY A 389 -12.47 -10.26 -25.00
N LYS A 390 -12.48 -9.97 -23.69
CA LYS A 390 -13.70 -9.79 -22.89
C LYS A 390 -14.14 -8.33 -22.85
N ALA A 391 -15.45 -8.08 -22.99
CA ALA A 391 -16.00 -6.73 -22.90
C ALA A 391 -16.02 -6.21 -21.46
N MET A 392 -15.39 -5.05 -21.25
CA MET A 392 -15.26 -4.37 -19.95
C MET A 392 -16.31 -3.27 -19.76
N GLY A 393 -16.82 -2.73 -20.86
CA GLY A 393 -17.82 -1.65 -20.85
C GLY A 393 -17.75 -0.80 -22.10
N ARG A 394 -18.69 0.13 -22.23
CA ARG A 394 -18.74 1.11 -23.32
C ARG A 394 -18.49 2.50 -22.75
N PHE A 395 -17.64 3.26 -23.41
CA PHE A 395 -17.21 4.59 -22.96
C PHE A 395 -17.28 5.58 -24.11
N ALA A 396 -17.61 6.83 -23.81
CA ALA A 396 -17.53 7.89 -24.78
C ALA A 396 -16.06 8.16 -25.16
N ALA A 397 -15.81 8.54 -26.40
CA ALA A 397 -14.47 8.92 -26.86
C ALA A 397 -13.91 10.12 -26.07
N THR A 398 -14.77 11.01 -25.58
CA THR A 398 -14.42 12.14 -24.71
C THR A 398 -13.96 11.66 -23.32
N GLU A 399 -14.66 10.68 -22.73
CA GLU A 399 -14.26 10.07 -21.47
C GLU A 399 -12.91 9.36 -21.60
N LEU A 400 -12.70 8.59 -22.67
CA LEU A 400 -11.42 7.95 -22.97
C LEU A 400 -10.31 8.98 -23.23
N ALA A 401 -10.61 10.11 -23.85
CA ALA A 401 -9.62 11.17 -24.07
C ALA A 401 -9.21 11.87 -22.77
N ASN A 402 -10.16 12.04 -21.83
CA ASN A 402 -9.95 12.62 -20.50
C ASN A 402 -9.27 11.64 -19.53
N GLY A 403 -9.66 10.38 -19.60
CA GLY A 403 -9.15 9.25 -18.82
C GLY A 403 -10.24 8.56 -18.02
N ILE A 404 -10.26 7.24 -18.10
CA ILE A 404 -11.07 6.38 -17.24
C ILE A 404 -10.16 5.63 -16.25
N ASN A 405 -10.66 5.38 -15.04
CA ASN A 405 -9.95 4.58 -14.05
C ASN A 405 -10.35 3.11 -14.17
N MET A 406 -9.46 2.27 -14.69
CA MET A 406 -9.70 0.83 -14.85
C MET A 406 -9.83 0.10 -13.50
N ALA A 407 -9.31 0.65 -12.40
CA ALA A 407 -9.49 0.06 -11.06
C ALA A 407 -10.95 0.10 -10.57
N LEU A 408 -11.84 0.86 -11.23
CA LEU A 408 -13.28 0.86 -10.98
C LEU A 408 -14.04 -0.20 -11.80
N ILE A 409 -13.36 -0.86 -12.74
CA ILE A 409 -13.94 -1.87 -13.62
C ILE A 409 -13.65 -3.25 -13.01
N THR A 410 -14.56 -3.72 -12.18
CA THR A 410 -14.35 -4.87 -11.28
C THR A 410 -14.26 -6.23 -11.98
N ASN A 411 -14.54 -6.29 -13.28
CA ASN A 411 -14.44 -7.50 -14.10
C ASN A 411 -13.19 -7.54 -15.00
N THR A 412 -12.25 -6.58 -14.87
CA THR A 412 -10.96 -6.66 -15.59
C THR A 412 -10.13 -7.86 -15.10
N PRO A 413 -9.36 -8.53 -15.98
CA PRO A 413 -8.52 -9.66 -15.56
C PRO A 413 -7.59 -9.34 -14.38
N GLN A 414 -6.96 -8.15 -14.38
CA GLN A 414 -6.09 -7.72 -13.30
C GLN A 414 -6.83 -7.38 -11.99
N TYR A 415 -8.09 -6.90 -12.06
CA TYR A 415 -8.90 -6.72 -10.85
C TYR A 415 -9.33 -8.07 -10.27
N LEU A 416 -9.71 -9.04 -11.11
CA LEU A 416 -10.04 -10.40 -10.68
C LEU A 416 -8.82 -11.11 -10.06
N GLN A 417 -7.63 -10.89 -10.64
CA GLN A 417 -6.36 -11.33 -10.04
C GLN A 417 -6.16 -10.72 -8.64
N ALA A 418 -6.41 -9.42 -8.49
CA ALA A 418 -6.34 -8.75 -7.20
C ALA A 418 -7.37 -9.30 -6.19
N MET A 419 -8.61 -9.57 -6.62
CA MET A 419 -9.64 -10.18 -5.77
C MET A 419 -9.22 -11.57 -5.26
N ASN A 420 -8.49 -12.35 -6.05
CA ASN A 420 -7.93 -13.62 -5.58
C ASN A 420 -6.91 -13.41 -4.44
N ILE A 421 -6.05 -12.39 -4.55
CA ILE A 421 -5.11 -12.01 -3.48
C ILE A 421 -5.87 -11.60 -2.21
N LEU A 422 -6.95 -10.83 -2.33
CA LEU A 422 -7.81 -10.47 -1.21
C LEU A 422 -8.36 -11.71 -0.50
N LYS A 423 -8.89 -12.67 -1.26
CA LYS A 423 -9.43 -13.93 -0.73
C LYS A 423 -8.36 -14.73 0.04
N LEU A 424 -7.19 -14.92 -0.56
CA LEU A 424 -6.07 -15.61 0.09
C LEU A 424 -5.61 -14.90 1.36
N ASN A 425 -5.56 -13.56 1.34
CA ASN A 425 -5.16 -12.76 2.50
C ASN A 425 -6.20 -12.80 3.62
N GLU A 426 -7.50 -12.85 3.32
CA GLU A 426 -8.55 -13.05 4.33
C GLU A 426 -8.46 -14.46 4.95
N GLU A 427 -8.19 -15.51 4.16
CA GLU A 427 -7.99 -16.86 4.72
C GLU A 427 -6.75 -16.94 5.62
N ARG A 428 -5.65 -16.30 5.19
CA ARG A 428 -4.43 -16.16 6.00
C ARG A 428 -4.75 -15.40 7.29
N GLY A 429 -5.46 -14.28 7.18
CA GLY A 429 -5.89 -13.45 8.31
C GLY A 429 -6.81 -14.19 9.29
N GLN A 430 -7.69 -15.06 8.81
CA GLN A 430 -8.53 -15.92 9.66
C GLN A 430 -7.69 -16.92 10.46
N THR A 431 -6.69 -17.51 9.82
CA THR A 431 -5.75 -18.42 10.51
C THR A 431 -4.94 -17.66 11.57
N GLU A 432 -4.47 -16.45 11.25
CA GLU A 432 -3.76 -15.58 12.19
C GLU A 432 -4.65 -15.20 13.40
N ARG A 433 -5.92 -14.86 13.17
CA ARG A 433 -6.88 -14.58 14.26
C ARG A 433 -7.04 -15.76 15.21
N GLU A 434 -7.07 -17.00 14.72
CA GLU A 434 -7.13 -18.18 15.59
C GLU A 434 -5.89 -18.30 16.50
N THR A 435 -4.70 -17.97 15.99
CA THR A 435 -3.48 -17.92 16.84
C THR A 435 -3.59 -16.84 17.91
N ARG A 436 -4.30 -15.74 17.61
CA ARG A 436 -4.53 -14.65 18.57
C ARG A 436 -5.60 -14.97 19.60
N ASP A 437 -6.64 -15.71 19.22
CA ASP A 437 -7.63 -16.24 20.15
C ASP A 437 -6.97 -17.21 21.14
N TYR A 438 -6.04 -18.05 20.68
CA TYR A 438 -5.21 -18.86 21.57
C TYR A 438 -4.35 -17.98 22.48
N ALA A 439 -3.70 -16.94 21.94
CA ALA A 439 -2.91 -16.01 22.74
C ALA A 439 -3.74 -15.27 23.80
N VAL A 440 -5.02 -14.97 23.56
CA VAL A 440 -5.94 -14.48 24.61
C VAL A 440 -6.01 -15.48 25.76
N GLN A 441 -6.16 -16.78 25.48
CA GLN A 441 -6.19 -17.81 26.52
C GLN A 441 -4.90 -17.83 27.35
N VAL A 442 -3.76 -17.67 26.68
CA VAL A 442 -2.44 -17.63 27.33
C VAL A 442 -2.29 -16.38 28.20
N TYR A 443 -2.41 -15.20 27.61
CA TYR A 443 -1.98 -13.95 28.26
C TYR A 443 -3.02 -13.31 29.17
N ASN A 444 -4.32 -13.53 28.91
CA ASN A 444 -5.38 -12.97 29.76
C ASN A 444 -5.80 -13.92 30.89
N PHE A 445 -5.62 -15.23 30.71
CA PHE A 445 -6.12 -16.22 31.68
C PHE A 445 -4.99 -17.09 32.25
N ALA A 446 -4.17 -17.74 31.43
CA ALA A 446 -3.16 -18.66 31.93
C ALA A 446 -2.04 -17.96 32.71
N ARG A 447 -1.33 -17.00 32.09
CA ARG A 447 -0.19 -16.30 32.69
C ARG A 447 -0.55 -15.54 33.97
N PRO A 448 -1.67 -14.77 34.06
CA PRO A 448 -2.07 -14.11 35.30
C PRO A 448 -2.40 -15.08 36.44
N ASN A 449 -2.79 -16.31 36.10
CA ASN A 449 -3.02 -17.38 37.07
C ASN A 449 -1.77 -18.26 37.30
N GLY A 450 -0.57 -17.78 36.97
CA GLY A 450 0.69 -18.44 37.28
C GLY A 450 0.99 -19.69 36.46
N ILE A 451 0.27 -19.93 35.36
CA ILE A 451 0.60 -21.01 34.43
C ILE A 451 1.76 -20.55 33.54
N LYS A 452 2.87 -21.30 33.58
CA LYS A 452 4.11 -20.98 32.83
C LYS A 452 4.39 -21.94 31.67
N ASN A 453 3.80 -23.12 31.67
CA ASN A 453 3.96 -24.11 30.62
C ASN A 453 2.59 -24.53 30.10
N ASP A 454 2.24 -24.13 28.89
CA ASP A 454 0.92 -24.39 28.33
C ASP A 454 0.72 -25.86 27.94
N GLN A 455 1.79 -26.62 27.76
CA GLN A 455 1.77 -28.03 27.32
C GLN A 455 1.58 -29.03 28.48
N ASP A 456 1.61 -28.56 29.73
CA ASP A 456 1.48 -29.41 30.90
C ASP A 456 0.00 -29.80 31.14
N PRO A 457 -0.35 -31.10 31.27
CA PRO A 457 -1.70 -31.52 31.66
C PRO A 457 -2.23 -30.87 32.95
N ALA A 458 -1.35 -30.49 33.88
CA ALA A 458 -1.73 -29.73 35.07
C ALA A 458 -2.23 -28.32 34.73
N SER A 459 -1.65 -27.68 33.71
CA SER A 459 -2.10 -26.37 33.19
C SER A 459 -3.50 -26.47 32.58
N TRP A 460 -3.78 -27.52 31.82
CA TRP A 460 -5.13 -27.74 31.26
C TRP A 460 -6.16 -27.98 32.35
N THR A 461 -5.79 -28.74 33.39
CA THR A 461 -6.64 -28.95 34.56
C THR A 461 -6.94 -27.64 35.27
N LYS A 462 -5.93 -26.80 35.48
CA LYS A 462 -6.11 -25.48 36.07
C LYS A 462 -7.00 -24.56 35.23
N MET A 463 -6.85 -24.56 33.90
CA MET A 463 -7.73 -23.79 33.01
C MET A 463 -9.17 -24.30 33.04
N ARG A 464 -9.40 -25.61 33.13
CA ARG A 464 -10.73 -26.20 33.35
C ARG A 464 -11.38 -25.74 34.64
N GLU A 465 -10.61 -25.65 35.73
CA GLU A 465 -11.10 -25.10 36.99
C GLU A 465 -11.45 -23.61 36.88
N LEU A 466 -10.60 -22.80 36.25
CA LEU A 466 -10.85 -21.37 36.02
C LEU A 466 -12.11 -21.13 35.18
N LYS A 467 -12.38 -21.99 34.18
CA LYS A 467 -13.57 -21.87 33.31
C LYS A 467 -14.88 -21.96 34.11
N LYS A 468 -14.92 -22.69 35.24
CA LYS A 468 -16.13 -22.80 36.09
C LYS A 468 -16.64 -21.43 36.55
N THR A 469 -15.75 -20.45 36.67
CA THR A 469 -16.07 -19.07 37.10
C THR A 469 -15.82 -18.03 36.00
N ASN A 470 -15.32 -18.42 34.83
CA ASN A 470 -15.01 -17.49 33.74
C ASN A 470 -15.38 -18.09 32.36
N GLY A 471 -16.53 -17.69 31.84
CA GLY A 471 -17.06 -18.16 30.56
C GLY A 471 -16.25 -17.76 29.31
N TRP A 472 -15.30 -16.84 29.44
CA TRP A 472 -14.41 -16.44 28.34
C TRP A 472 -13.26 -17.43 28.09
N ILE A 473 -13.06 -18.39 29.01
CA ILE A 473 -12.05 -19.43 28.86
C ILE A 473 -12.53 -20.50 27.89
N ASN A 474 -11.79 -20.66 26.81
CA ASN A 474 -11.98 -21.70 25.81
C ASN A 474 -10.93 -22.81 26.03
N ASN A 475 -11.28 -23.83 26.82
CA ASN A 475 -10.40 -24.96 27.13
C ASN A 475 -9.98 -25.72 25.87
N ASP A 476 -10.90 -25.99 24.95
CA ASP A 476 -10.59 -26.76 23.73
C ASP A 476 -9.57 -26.03 22.87
N LEU A 477 -9.70 -24.70 22.75
CA LEU A 477 -8.73 -23.87 22.06
C LEU A 477 -7.40 -23.79 22.81
N TYR A 478 -7.41 -23.65 24.14
CA TYR A 478 -6.18 -23.58 24.93
C TYR A 478 -5.39 -24.89 24.85
N GLU A 479 -6.04 -26.03 25.04
CA GLU A 479 -5.42 -27.35 24.97
C GLU A 479 -4.88 -27.62 23.56
N ARG A 480 -5.71 -27.44 22.52
CA ARG A 480 -5.28 -27.63 21.12
C ARG A 480 -4.19 -26.66 20.72
N GLY A 481 -4.31 -25.38 21.08
CA GLY A 481 -3.32 -24.35 20.78
C GLY A 481 -2.02 -24.52 21.55
N SER A 482 -2.02 -25.19 22.71
CA SER A 482 -0.80 -25.50 23.45
C SER A 482 0.10 -26.52 22.74
N ASN A 483 -0.47 -27.33 21.84
CA ASN A 483 0.29 -28.32 21.08
C ASN A 483 1.19 -27.65 20.02
N PRO A 484 2.53 -27.84 20.08
CA PRO A 484 3.45 -27.28 19.10
C PRO A 484 3.15 -27.68 17.65
N ALA A 485 2.63 -28.88 17.42
CA ALA A 485 2.25 -29.34 16.08
C ALA A 485 1.07 -28.53 15.51
N THR A 486 0.11 -28.14 16.35
CA THR A 486 -0.99 -27.27 15.95
C THR A 486 -0.49 -25.87 15.62
N GLN A 487 0.35 -25.28 16.47
CA GLN A 487 0.92 -23.96 16.20
C GLN A 487 1.76 -23.96 14.91
N LYS A 488 2.55 -25.01 14.70
CA LYS A 488 3.30 -25.22 13.45
C LYS A 488 2.37 -25.32 12.25
N ALA A 489 1.28 -26.08 12.32
CA ALA A 489 0.32 -26.20 11.23
C ALA A 489 -0.37 -24.87 10.90
N TRP A 490 -0.72 -24.05 11.89
CA TRP A 490 -1.22 -22.69 11.67
C TRP A 490 -0.19 -21.83 10.93
N GLN A 491 1.07 -21.86 11.37
CA GLN A 491 2.15 -21.10 10.74
C GLN A 491 2.40 -21.55 9.29
N GLU A 492 2.52 -22.86 9.05
CA GLU A 492 2.71 -23.43 7.71
C GLU A 492 1.56 -23.08 6.76
N LYS A 493 0.31 -23.06 7.26
CA LYS A 493 -0.84 -22.61 6.48
C LYS A 493 -0.71 -21.13 6.10
N MET A 494 -0.35 -20.26 7.05
CA MET A 494 -0.16 -18.83 6.78
C MET A 494 0.99 -18.57 5.80
N ASP A 495 2.09 -19.31 5.93
CA ASP A 495 3.26 -19.19 5.04
C ASP A 495 2.91 -19.62 3.61
N ARG A 496 2.25 -20.77 3.45
CA ARG A 496 1.78 -21.25 2.14
C ARG A 496 0.85 -20.27 1.45
N LEU A 497 -0.13 -19.72 2.17
CA LEU A 497 -1.05 -18.72 1.61
C LEU A 497 -0.31 -17.44 1.23
N THR A 498 0.67 -17.02 2.03
CA THR A 498 1.52 -15.87 1.72
C THR A 498 2.38 -16.12 0.47
N ASP A 499 2.93 -17.32 0.31
CA ASP A 499 3.65 -17.73 -0.90
C ASP A 499 2.76 -17.69 -2.14
N GLU A 500 1.56 -18.25 -2.06
CA GLU A 500 0.58 -18.23 -3.15
C GLU A 500 0.21 -16.80 -3.55
N ILE A 501 0.05 -15.90 -2.58
CA ILE A 501 -0.17 -14.47 -2.83
C ILE A 501 1.01 -13.86 -3.60
N TYR A 502 2.25 -14.05 -3.15
CA TYR A 502 3.41 -13.44 -3.81
C TYR A 502 3.78 -14.09 -5.16
N VAL A 503 3.31 -15.31 -5.43
CA VAL A 503 3.36 -15.92 -6.77
C VAL A 503 2.28 -15.31 -7.66
N SER A 504 1.05 -15.19 -7.15
CA SER A 504 -0.11 -14.74 -7.93
C SER A 504 -0.25 -13.22 -8.04
N ASN A 505 0.56 -12.42 -7.34
CA ASN A 505 0.47 -10.95 -7.38
C ASN A 505 1.22 -10.26 -8.52
N LYS A 506 1.88 -11.02 -9.40
CA LYS A 506 2.63 -10.46 -10.54
C LYS A 506 1.65 -10.03 -11.65
N PRO A 507 1.56 -8.73 -11.99
CA PRO A 507 0.69 -8.30 -13.08
C PRO A 507 1.06 -9.02 -14.37
N GLN A 508 0.04 -9.42 -15.12
CA GLN A 508 0.21 -10.08 -16.41
C GLN A 508 0.12 -9.06 -17.54
N LYS A 509 0.64 -9.43 -18.70
CA LYS A 509 0.45 -8.64 -19.92
C LYS A 509 -0.96 -8.91 -20.44
N HIS A 510 -1.72 -7.85 -20.65
CA HIS A 510 -3.09 -7.90 -21.16
C HIS A 510 -3.20 -7.25 -22.53
N LYS A 511 -4.05 -7.80 -23.39
CA LYS A 511 -4.41 -7.21 -24.67
C LYS A 511 -5.59 -6.27 -24.48
N VAL A 512 -5.36 -4.96 -24.66
CA VAL A 512 -6.41 -3.94 -24.59
C VAL A 512 -6.87 -3.60 -25.99
N GLU A 513 -8.19 -3.52 -26.19
CA GLU A 513 -8.82 -3.15 -27.45
C GLU A 513 -9.93 -2.14 -27.21
N LEU A 514 -10.03 -1.14 -28.08
CA LEU A 514 -11.16 -0.20 -28.13
C LEU A 514 -11.77 -0.28 -29.53
N VAL A 515 -13.01 -0.77 -29.60
CA VAL A 515 -13.73 -0.95 -30.87
C VAL A 515 -14.91 0.01 -30.91
N LYS A 516 -14.98 0.84 -31.95
CA LYS A 516 -16.09 1.79 -32.14
C LYS A 516 -17.40 1.02 -32.18
N VAL A 517 -18.37 1.50 -31.40
CA VAL A 517 -19.76 1.05 -31.46
C VAL A 517 -20.51 1.96 -32.42
N ASN A 518 -21.32 1.37 -33.30
CA ASN A 518 -22.15 2.11 -34.25
C ASN A 518 -23.30 2.85 -33.57
#